data_AF-E9GGE8-F1
#
_entry.id   AF-E9GGE8-F1
#
_cell.length_a   1.000
_cell.length_b   1.000
_cell.length_c   1.000
_cell.angle_alpha   90.00
_cell.angle_beta   90.00
_cell.angle_gamma   90.00
#
_symmetry.space_group_name_H-M   'P 1'
#
loop_
_entity.id
_entity.type
_entity.pdbx_description
1 polymer ?
#
loop_
_entity_poly.entity_id
_entity_poly.type
_entity_poly.pdbx_seq_one_letter_code
_entity_poly.pdbx_strand_id
1 'polypeptide(L)'
;MCSDIAAGIPLDKDHVIHFFCSCQLLVRELHKSHRLIQRKPLDMTSFYENRAGPSNLGTVFSQIILCKQLAPDFNAEELRSIRKDSEDIQRLIDDLSEFMPIEESHGRNNN
;
A
#
# COMPACT_ATOMS: atom_id res chain seq x y z
N MET A 1 -19.35 -3.91 24.22
CA MET A 1 -18.82 -3.97 22.83
C MET A 1 -18.30 -5.39 22.61
N CYS A 2 -18.59 -6.00 21.46
CA CYS A 2 -18.34 -7.41 21.10
C CYS A 2 -19.43 -8.44 21.44
N SER A 3 -20.68 -8.17 21.08
CA SER A 3 -21.63 -9.25 20.73
C SER A 3 -21.73 -9.42 19.20
N ASP A 4 -21.47 -8.35 18.44
CA ASP A 4 -21.73 -8.31 17.00
C ASP A 4 -20.65 -8.96 16.13
N ILE A 5 -19.46 -9.22 16.69
CA ILE A 5 -18.38 -9.93 15.97
C ILE A 5 -18.65 -11.45 15.94
N ALA A 6 -19.37 -11.98 16.94
CA ALA A 6 -19.65 -13.42 17.06
C ALA A 6 -20.83 -13.90 16.20
N ALA A 7 -21.72 -13.00 15.78
CA ALA A 7 -22.91 -13.34 14.99
C ALA A 7 -22.67 -13.35 13.47
N GLY A 8 -21.47 -12.98 13.02
CA GLY A 8 -21.23 -12.57 11.64
C GLY A 8 -21.95 -11.25 11.39
N ILE A 9 -21.20 -10.17 11.17
CA ILE A 9 -21.79 -8.92 10.70
C ILE A 9 -22.61 -9.28 9.45
N PRO A 10 -23.91 -8.98 9.38
CA PRO A 10 -24.65 -9.12 8.14
C PRO A 10 -24.00 -8.15 7.15
N LEU A 11 -23.04 -8.63 6.36
CA LEU A 11 -22.47 -7.82 5.30
C LEU A 11 -23.57 -7.73 4.23
N ASP A 12 -24.24 -6.59 4.20
CA ASP A 12 -25.09 -6.25 3.08
C ASP A 12 -24.26 -6.31 1.79
N LYS A 13 -24.87 -6.80 0.71
CA LYS A 13 -24.22 -6.94 -0.59
C LYS A 13 -23.66 -5.59 -1.06
N ASP A 14 -24.37 -4.52 -0.74
CA ASP A 14 -23.95 -3.15 -1.04
C ASP A 14 -22.63 -2.80 -0.34
N HIS A 15 -22.42 -3.21 0.91
CA HIS A 15 -21.16 -2.92 1.63
C HIS A 15 -19.96 -3.64 1.01
N VAL A 16 -20.15 -4.89 0.56
CA VAL A 16 -19.10 -5.66 -0.14
C VAL A 16 -18.73 -4.97 -1.45
N ILE A 17 -19.73 -4.54 -2.23
CA ILE A 17 -19.52 -3.82 -3.50
C ILE A 17 -18.76 -2.51 -3.27
N HIS A 18 -19.16 -1.71 -2.27
CA HIS A 18 -18.47 -0.47 -1.94
C HIS A 18 -17.02 -0.71 -1.50
N PHE A 19 -16.79 -1.76 -0.70
CA PHE A 19 -15.46 -2.14 -0.26
C PHE A 19 -14.58 -2.56 -1.44
N PHE A 20 -15.10 -3.44 -2.31
CA PHE A 20 -14.44 -3.88 -3.54
C PHE A 20 -14.04 -2.68 -4.42
N CYS A 21 -14.98 -1.77 -4.70
CA CYS A 21 -14.71 -0.54 -5.45
C CYS A 21 -13.66 0.35 -4.76
N SER A 22 -13.69 0.45 -3.44
CA SER A 22 -12.71 1.22 -2.66
C SER A 22 -11.31 0.63 -2.76
N CYS A 23 -11.17 -0.71 -2.70
CA CYS A 23 -9.90 -1.40 -2.92
C CYS A 23 -9.35 -1.14 -4.33
N GLN A 24 -10.20 -1.22 -5.36
CA GLN A 24 -9.79 -0.91 -6.74
C GLN A 24 -9.29 0.53 -6.89
N LEU A 25 -9.99 1.50 -6.29
CA LEU A 25 -9.57 2.90 -6.26
C LEU A 25 -8.24 3.04 -5.54
N LEU A 26 -8.05 2.38 -4.39
CA LEU A 26 -6.83 2.43 -3.61
C LEU A 26 -5.62 1.92 -4.40
N VAL A 27 -5.72 0.75 -5.07
CA VAL A 27 -4.64 0.23 -5.93
C VAL A 27 -4.27 1.22 -7.03
N ARG A 28 -5.28 1.85 -7.66
CA ARG A 28 -5.04 2.88 -8.68
C ARG A 28 -4.29 4.08 -8.12
N GLU A 29 -4.64 4.54 -6.93
CA GLU A 29 -3.95 5.67 -6.28
C GLU A 29 -2.54 5.28 -5.81
N LEU A 30 -2.32 4.05 -5.32
CA LEU A 30 -0.98 3.54 -5.00
C LEU A 30 -0.06 3.53 -6.22
N HIS A 31 -0.55 3.10 -7.38
CA HIS A 31 0.21 3.20 -8.63
C HIS A 31 0.58 4.65 -9.01
N LYS A 32 -0.30 5.62 -8.74
CA LYS A 32 0.02 7.04 -8.94
C LYS A 32 1.06 7.53 -7.94
N SER A 33 0.94 7.14 -6.67
CA SER A 33 1.89 7.45 -5.61
C SER A 33 3.29 6.91 -5.95
N HIS A 34 3.37 5.65 -6.37
CA HIS A 34 4.61 5.03 -6.83
C HIS A 34 5.28 5.85 -7.94
N ARG A 35 4.52 6.23 -8.99
CA ARG A 35 5.04 7.07 -10.08
C ARG A 35 5.46 8.46 -9.61
N LEU A 36 4.76 9.03 -8.64
CA LEU A 36 5.10 10.32 -8.07
C LEU A 36 6.44 10.25 -7.36
N ILE A 37 6.66 9.25 -6.50
CA ILE A 37 7.91 9.05 -5.76
C ILE A 37 9.08 8.76 -6.72
N GLN A 38 8.84 7.99 -7.80
CA GLN A 38 9.86 7.81 -8.85
C GLN A 38 10.29 9.13 -9.51
N ARG A 39 9.36 10.07 -9.69
CA ARG A 39 9.63 11.38 -10.33
C ARG A 39 10.17 12.42 -9.35
N LYS A 40 9.74 12.34 -8.09
CA LYS A 40 10.11 13.23 -7.01
C LYS A 40 10.55 12.37 -5.82
N PRO A 41 11.84 12.00 -5.77
CA PRO A 41 12.37 11.14 -4.72
C PRO A 41 12.14 11.72 -3.32
N LEU A 42 11.94 10.84 -2.35
CA LEU A 42 11.80 11.25 -0.96
C LEU A 42 13.13 11.82 -0.44
N ASP A 43 13.14 13.10 -0.10
CA ASP A 43 14.29 13.75 0.53
C ASP A 43 14.16 13.70 2.06
N MET A 44 14.97 12.85 2.68
CA MET A 44 15.06 12.71 4.14
C MET A 44 16.27 13.44 4.73
N THR A 45 17.00 14.23 3.93
CA THR A 45 18.22 14.93 4.36
C THR A 45 17.95 15.81 5.58
N SER A 46 16.93 16.66 5.51
CA SER A 46 16.52 17.53 6.62
C SER A 46 16.16 16.76 7.90
N PHE A 47 15.55 15.58 7.77
CA PHE A 47 15.22 14.75 8.93
C PHE A 47 16.49 14.25 9.64
N TYR A 48 17.54 13.88 8.88
CA TYR A 48 18.81 13.40 9.44
C TYR A 48 19.72 14.53 9.92
N GLU A 49 19.74 15.66 9.23
CA GLU A 49 20.52 16.84 9.65
C GLU A 49 20.01 17.43 10.96
N ASN A 50 18.68 17.45 11.16
CA ASN A 50 18.07 17.94 12.39
C ASN A 50 18.03 16.89 13.51
N ARG A 51 18.26 15.62 13.18
CA ARG A 51 18.42 14.55 14.17
C ARG A 51 19.86 14.57 14.66
N ALA A 52 20.14 15.47 15.61
CA ALA A 52 21.34 15.43 16.44
C ALA A 52 21.34 14.12 17.27
N GLY A 53 21.73 13.00 16.66
CA GLY A 53 22.17 11.79 17.35
C GLY A 53 23.63 11.97 17.80
N PRO A 54 24.07 11.29 18.88
CA PRO A 54 25.34 11.59 19.51
C PRO A 54 26.48 11.51 18.49
N SER A 55 27.37 12.50 18.55
CA SER A 55 28.59 12.59 17.74
C SER A 55 29.44 11.33 17.94
N ASN A 56 29.20 10.30 17.13
CA ASN A 56 29.81 8.99 17.31
C ASN A 56 30.97 8.86 16.34
N LEU A 57 32.20 9.04 16.82
CA LEU A 57 33.44 8.74 16.08
C LEU A 57 33.39 7.37 15.37
N GLY A 58 32.70 6.37 15.93
CA GLY A 58 32.49 5.06 15.30
C GLY A 58 31.67 5.09 13.99
N THR A 59 30.81 6.08 13.81
CA THR A 59 30.04 6.29 12.57
C THR A 59 30.91 6.87 11.45
N VAL A 60 31.90 7.71 11.80
CA VAL A 60 32.88 8.25 10.84
C VAL A 60 33.83 7.16 10.38
N PHE A 61 34.33 6.32 11.30
CA PHE A 61 35.21 5.20 10.95
C PHE A 61 34.52 4.16 10.05
N SER A 62 33.23 3.88 10.26
CA SER A 62 32.49 2.98 9.37
C SER A 62 32.28 3.57 7.97
N GLN A 63 32.08 4.87 7.83
CA GLN A 63 32.00 5.52 6.51
C GLN A 63 33.34 5.53 5.76
N ILE A 64 34.44 5.80 6.47
CA ILE A 64 35.79 5.84 5.90
C ILE A 64 36.31 4.44 5.55
N ILE A 65 36.06 3.44 6.41
CA ILE A 65 36.64 2.09 6.28
C ILE A 65 35.75 1.15 5.45
N LEU A 66 34.41 1.25 5.57
CA LEU A 66 33.50 0.30 4.92
C LEU A 66 32.86 0.84 3.63
N CYS A 67 33.10 2.11 3.27
CA CYS A 67 32.42 2.80 2.16
C CYS A 67 30.90 2.61 2.17
N LYS A 68 30.30 2.32 3.33
CA LYS A 68 28.86 2.14 3.48
C LYS A 68 28.24 3.51 3.71
N GLN A 69 27.45 3.96 2.74
CA GLN A 69 26.53 5.06 2.96
C GLN A 69 25.59 4.66 4.10
N LEU A 70 25.67 5.38 5.22
CA LEU A 70 24.95 5.03 6.46
C LEU A 70 23.45 5.33 6.39
N ALA A 71 23.01 6.04 5.35
CA ALA A 71 21.62 6.35 5.10
C ALA A 71 20.99 5.21 4.28
N PRO A 72 19.98 4.50 4.82
CA PRO A 72 19.14 3.61 4.02
C PRO A 72 18.60 4.34 2.79
N ASP A 73 18.45 3.62 1.67
CA ASP A 73 17.75 4.16 0.51
C ASP A 73 16.24 4.14 0.80
N PHE A 74 15.77 5.16 1.51
CA PHE A 74 14.36 5.33 1.87
C PHE A 74 13.47 5.45 0.65
N ASN A 75 13.98 6.06 -0.42
CA ASN A 75 13.23 6.18 -1.64
C ASN A 75 12.99 4.79 -2.26
N ALA A 76 14.01 3.94 -2.34
CA ALA A 76 13.85 2.57 -2.80
C ALA A 76 12.98 1.72 -1.85
N GLU A 77 13.04 1.97 -0.55
CA GLU A 77 12.18 1.28 0.42
C GLU A 77 10.70 1.67 0.24
N GLU A 78 10.39 2.96 0.10
CA GLU A 78 9.03 3.44 -0.16
C GLU A 78 8.47 2.93 -1.49
N LEU A 79 9.29 2.86 -2.54
CA LEU A 79 8.86 2.26 -3.81
C LEU A 79 8.53 0.78 -3.65
N ARG A 80 9.31 0.06 -2.83
CA ARG A 80 9.09 -1.36 -2.55
C ARG A 80 7.85 -1.59 -1.70
N SER A 81 7.63 -0.77 -0.67
CA SER A 81 6.45 -0.86 0.20
C SER A 81 5.17 -0.64 -0.62
N ILE A 82 5.10 0.43 -1.42
CA ILE A 82 3.94 0.71 -2.27
C ILE A 82 3.68 -0.43 -3.26
N ARG A 83 4.72 -1.01 -3.86
CA ARG A 83 4.57 -2.15 -4.76
C ARG A 83 3.98 -3.35 -4.03
N LYS A 84 4.54 -3.72 -2.87
CA LYS A 84 4.05 -4.83 -2.06
C LYS A 84 2.59 -4.62 -1.66
N ASP A 85 2.25 -3.43 -1.16
CA ASP A 85 0.89 -3.12 -0.74
C ASP A 85 -0.10 -3.14 -1.92
N SER A 86 0.33 -2.68 -3.09
CA SER A 86 -0.47 -2.77 -4.32
C SER A 86 -0.76 -4.22 -4.71
N GLU A 87 0.25 -5.09 -4.63
CA GLU A 87 0.10 -6.53 -4.89
C GLU A 87 -0.80 -7.21 -3.84
N ASP A 88 -0.65 -6.87 -2.56
CA ASP A 88 -1.45 -7.42 -1.47
C ASP A 88 -2.94 -7.03 -1.61
N ILE A 89 -3.23 -5.76 -1.94
CA ILE A 89 -4.61 -5.31 -2.17
C ILE A 89 -5.16 -5.90 -3.48
N GLN A 90 -4.34 -6.10 -4.52
CA GLN A 90 -4.80 -6.76 -5.74
C GLN A 90 -5.26 -8.19 -5.47
N ARG A 91 -4.52 -8.96 -4.66
CA ARG A 91 -4.96 -10.31 -4.24
C ARG A 91 -6.29 -10.26 -3.48
N LEU A 92 -6.46 -9.28 -2.60
CA LEU A 92 -7.74 -9.07 -1.90
C LEU A 92 -8.89 -8.77 -2.88
N ILE A 93 -8.66 -7.96 -3.92
CA ILE A 93 -9.66 -7.69 -4.97
C ILE A 93 -10.02 -8.99 -5.70
N ASP A 94 -9.02 -9.80 -6.04
CA ASP A 94 -9.23 -11.08 -6.72
C ASP A 94 -10.08 -12.02 -5.85
N ASP A 95 -9.81 -12.10 -4.56
CA ASP A 95 -10.60 -12.89 -3.59
C ASP A 95 -12.04 -12.34 -3.46
N LEU A 96 -12.20 -11.01 -3.39
CA LEU A 96 -13.52 -10.38 -3.28
C LEU A 96 -14.36 -10.53 -4.56
N SER A 97 -13.73 -10.75 -5.71
CA SER A 97 -14.42 -10.85 -7.00
C SER A 97 -15.39 -12.03 -7.06
N GLU A 98 -15.15 -13.09 -6.28
CA GLU A 98 -16.06 -14.25 -6.16
C GLU A 98 -17.44 -13.87 -5.58
N PHE A 99 -17.49 -12.81 -4.76
CA PHE A 99 -18.71 -12.37 -4.08
C PHE A 99 -19.45 -11.27 -4.84
N MET A 100 -18.90 -10.79 -5.95
CA MET A 100 -19.54 -9.75 -6.76
C MET A 100 -20.73 -10.32 -7.52
N PRO A 101 -21.86 -9.58 -7.59
CA PRO A 101 -23.03 -10.05 -8.33
C PRO A 101 -22.66 -10.21 -9.81
N ILE A 102 -22.89 -11.40 -10.36
CA ILE A 102 -22.83 -11.64 -11.80
C ILE A 102 -24.10 -11.01 -12.38
N GLU A 103 -23.95 -10.09 -13.34
CA GLU A 103 -25.10 -9.68 -14.16
C GLU A 103 -25.55 -10.90 -14.97
N GLU A 104 -26.53 -11.65 -14.45
CA GLU A 104 -27.29 -12.55 -15.30
C GLU A 104 -27.94 -11.67 -16.36
N SER A 105 -27.47 -11.81 -17.61
CA SER A 105 -28.11 -11.26 -18.80
C SER A 105 -29.55 -11.78 -18.88
N HIS A 106 -30.46 -11.09 -18.21
CA HIS A 106 -31.88 -11.40 -18.21
C HIS A 106 -32.47 -11.00 -19.58
N GLY A 107 -32.65 -11.99 -20.44
CA GLY A 107 -33.76 -12.03 -21.39
C GLY A 107 -33.59 -11.33 -22.74
N ARG A 108 -32.70 -11.82 -23.61
CA ARG A 108 -32.87 -11.69 -25.07
C ARG A 108 -33.50 -12.96 -25.63
N ASN A 109 -34.79 -13.16 -25.35
CA ASN A 109 -35.71 -14.00 -26.12
C ASN A 109 -37.14 -13.62 -25.74
N ASN A 110 -37.81 -12.87 -26.62
CA ASN A 110 -39.24 -12.95 -26.96
C ASN A 110 -39.66 -11.71 -27.78
N ASN A 111 -39.45 -11.73 -29.10
CA ASN A 111 -40.52 -11.67 -30.11
C ASN A 111 -39.94 -11.92 -31.51
#